data_AF-A0A2M7TBP8-F1
#
_entry.id   AF-A0A2M7TBP8-F1
#
_cell.length_a   1.000
_cell.length_b   1.000
_cell.length_c   1.000
_cell.angle_alpha   90.00
_cell.angle_beta   90.00
_cell.angle_gamma   90.00
#
_symmetry.space_group_name_H-M   'P 1'
#
loop_
_entity.id
_entity.type
_entity.pdbx_description
1 polymer ?
#
loop_
_entity_poly.entity_id
_entity_poly.type
_entity_poly.pdbx_seq_one_letter_code
_entity_poly.pdbx_strand_id
1 'polypeptide(L)'
;MNKEVVLDLETQKIFSEVSQNNPRLLGISVVGIYCREAGTYEKFWEGELDRLWPILEGADLTIGFNIRKFDFPVLSAYYPGDLTKLPVLDILESVKESLGFRIGLD
;
A
#
# COMPACT_ATOMS: atom_id res chain seq x y z
N MET A 1 10.27 -4.64 19.88
CA MET A 1 10.44 -3.60 18.83
C MET A 1 9.09 -3.46 18.14
N ASN A 2 8.73 -2.27 17.64
CA ASN A 2 7.46 -2.10 16.92
C ASN A 2 7.52 -2.83 15.57
N LYS A 3 6.42 -3.50 15.20
CA LYS A 3 6.25 -4.18 13.92
C LYS A 3 5.73 -3.20 12.86
N GLU A 4 6.59 -2.26 12.50
CA GLU A 4 6.31 -1.29 11.44
C GLU A 4 6.65 -1.90 10.07
N VAL A 5 5.73 -1.77 9.13
CA VAL A 5 5.89 -2.21 7.74
C VAL A 5 5.78 -0.99 6.84
N VAL A 6 6.81 -0.72 6.04
CA VAL A 6 6.70 0.26 4.94
C VAL A 6 6.27 -0.50 3.69
N LEU A 7 5.26 -0.02 2.98
CA LEU A 7 4.69 -0.66 1.81
C LEU A 7 4.62 0.32 0.64
N ASP A 8 4.93 -0.19 -0.54
CA ASP A 8 4.70 0.43 -1.83
C ASP A 8 4.39 -0.67 -2.86
N LEU A 9 3.65 -0.34 -3.91
CA LEU A 9 3.37 -1.30 -4.97
C LEU A 9 3.41 -0.68 -6.36
N GLU A 10 3.75 -1.54 -7.31
CA GLU A 10 3.68 -1.23 -8.74
C GLU A 10 2.51 -1.97 -9.38
N THR A 11 1.89 -1.33 -10.36
CA THR A 11 0.69 -1.84 -11.04
C THR A 11 1.01 -2.39 -12.44
N GLN A 12 0.16 -3.27 -12.95
CA GLN A 12 0.35 -3.85 -14.29
C GLN A 12 -0.13 -2.92 -15.41
N LYS A 13 -1.10 -2.07 -15.11
CA LYS A 13 -1.75 -1.15 -16.05
C LYS A 13 -1.71 0.25 -15.49
N ILE A 14 -1.72 1.24 -16.38
CA ILE A 14 -1.93 2.63 -16.01
C ILE A 14 -3.41 3.02 -16.13
N PHE A 15 -3.80 4.15 -15.52
CA PHE A 15 -5.19 4.61 -15.53
C PHE A 15 -5.79 4.80 -16.92
N SER A 16 -4.98 5.10 -17.95
CA SER A 16 -5.48 5.23 -19.33
C SER A 16 -5.82 3.90 -20.00
N GLU A 17 -5.41 2.77 -19.42
CA GLU A 17 -5.69 1.42 -19.93
C GLU A 17 -6.94 0.78 -19.31
N VAL A 18 -7.50 1.39 -18.26
CA VAL A 18 -8.67 0.88 -17.56
C VAL A 18 -9.86 1.82 -17.74
N SER A 19 -11.05 1.25 -17.90
CA SER A 19 -12.28 2.05 -17.89
C SER A 19 -12.54 2.48 -16.44
N GLN A 20 -12.68 3.79 -16.24
CA GLN A 20 -12.86 4.45 -14.93
C GLN A 20 -11.55 4.62 -14.14
N ASN A 21 -11.45 5.75 -13.43
CA ASN A 21 -10.32 6.10 -12.56
C ASN A 21 -10.34 5.27 -11.25
N ASN A 22 -10.38 3.94 -11.38
CA ASN A 22 -10.56 2.98 -10.30
C ASN A 22 -9.28 2.14 -10.11
N PRO A 23 -8.50 2.36 -9.04
CA PRO A 23 -7.23 1.65 -8.82
C PRO A 23 -7.38 0.12 -8.73
N ARG A 24 -8.54 -0.40 -8.33
CA ARG A 24 -8.81 -1.86 -8.24
C ARG A 24 -8.61 -2.59 -9.57
N LEU A 25 -8.66 -1.89 -10.71
CA LEU A 25 -8.58 -2.47 -12.05
C LEU A 25 -7.14 -2.54 -12.58
N LEU A 26 -6.18 -1.91 -11.90
CA LEU A 26 -4.83 -1.71 -12.42
C LEU A 26 -3.98 -2.99 -12.39
N GLY A 27 -4.35 -3.99 -11.60
CA GLY A 27 -3.54 -5.20 -11.43
C GLY A 27 -2.30 -4.95 -10.58
N ILE A 28 -1.80 -5.96 -9.86
CA ILE A 28 -0.55 -5.84 -9.11
C ILE A 28 0.59 -6.40 -9.94
N SER A 29 1.64 -5.61 -10.17
CA SER A 29 2.89 -6.10 -10.75
C SER A 29 3.74 -6.70 -9.63
N VAL A 30 4.09 -5.89 -8.63
CA VAL A 30 4.86 -6.31 -7.46
C VAL A 30 4.52 -5.42 -6.27
N VAL A 31 4.48 -6.02 -5.08
CA VAL A 31 4.43 -5.29 -3.80
C VAL A 31 5.81 -5.39 -3.16
N GLY A 32 6.38 -4.25 -2.77
CA GLY A 32 7.60 -4.17 -1.98
C GLY A 32 7.27 -3.80 -0.55
N ILE A 33 7.88 -4.49 0.42
CA ILE A 33 7.80 -4.08 1.82
C ILE A 33 9.17 -3.98 2.47
N TYR A 34 9.25 -3.13 3.49
CA TYR A 34 10.34 -3.12 4.45
C TYR A 34 9.79 -3.43 5.85
N CYS A 35 10.25 -4.53 6.44
CA CYS A 35 9.88 -4.98 7.78
C CYS A 35 10.90 -4.43 8.78
N ARG A 36 10.51 -3.41 9.57
CA ARG A 36 11.46 -2.74 10.47
C ARG A 36 11.99 -3.63 11.58
N GLU A 37 11.16 -4.53 12.11
CA GLU A 37 11.58 -5.45 13.17
C GLU A 37 12.71 -6.38 12.71
N ALA A 38 12.60 -6.91 11.49
CA ALA A 38 13.58 -7.81 10.90
C ALA A 38 14.72 -7.07 10.17
N GLY A 39 14.53 -5.80 9.83
CA GLY A 39 15.47 -5.03 9.00
C GLY A 39 15.56 -5.58 7.57
N THR A 40 14.51 -6.21 7.07
CA THR A 40 14.49 -6.90 5.79
C THR A 40 13.61 -6.20 4.77
N TYR A 41 14.01 -6.30 3.50
CA TYR A 41 13.14 -6.01 2.37
C TYR A 41 12.60 -7.32 1.83
N GLU A 42 11.31 -7.34 1.56
CA GLU A 42 10.62 -8.47 0.94
C GLU A 42 9.81 -7.97 -0.25
N LYS A 43 9.60 -8.85 -1.23
CA LYS A 43 8.78 -8.58 -2.40
C LYS A 43 7.80 -9.70 -2.64
N PHE A 44 6.64 -9.35 -3.17
CA PHE A 44 5.56 -10.28 -3.47
C PHE A 44 5.04 -9.98 -4.87
N TRP A 45 5.09 -10.98 -5.75
CA TRP A 45 4.38 -10.93 -7.02
C TRP A 45 2.87 -11.13 -6.79
N GLU A 46 2.04 -10.84 -7.79
CA GLU A 46 0.58 -10.98 -7.73
C GLU A 46 0.11 -12.35 -7.19
N GLY A 47 0.77 -13.44 -7.60
CA GLY A 47 0.47 -14.80 -7.15
C GLY A 47 1.02 -15.16 -5.76
N GLU A 48 1.70 -14.25 -5.08
CA GLU A 48 2.33 -14.47 -3.77
C GLU A 48 1.68 -13.68 -2.63
N LEU A 49 0.61 -12.94 -2.91
CA LEU A 49 0.00 -12.03 -1.94
C LEU A 49 -0.56 -12.74 -0.69
N ASP A 50 -0.86 -14.04 -0.77
CA ASP A 50 -1.23 -14.84 0.41
C ASP A 50 -0.16 -14.83 1.51
N ARG A 51 1.11 -14.63 1.13
CA ARG A 51 2.23 -14.51 2.07
C ARG A 51 2.36 -13.10 2.66
N LEU A 52 1.79 -12.08 1.99
CA LEU A 52 1.80 -10.69 2.44
C LEU A 52 0.77 -10.44 3.54
N TRP A 53 -0.41 -11.06 3.46
CA TRP A 53 -1.52 -10.78 4.38
C TRP A 53 -1.18 -10.96 5.87
N PRO A 54 -0.56 -12.08 6.30
CA PRO A 54 -0.22 -12.26 7.70
C PRO A 54 0.78 -11.22 8.22
N ILE A 55 1.61 -10.66 7.33
CA ILE A 55 2.58 -9.61 7.67
C ILE A 55 1.83 -8.30 7.94
N LEU A 56 0.90 -7.91 7.06
CA LEU A 56 0.11 -6.69 7.23
C LEU A 56 -0.86 -6.78 8.40
N GLU A 57 -1.51 -7.92 8.61
CA GLU A 57 -2.41 -8.18 9.74
C GLU A 57 -1.66 -8.18 11.09
N GLY A 58 -0.40 -8.63 11.09
CA GLY A 58 0.46 -8.66 12.26
C GLY A 58 1.27 -7.38 12.51
N ALA A 59 1.16 -6.39 11.63
CA ALA A 59 1.87 -5.12 11.75
C ALA A 59 1.18 -4.20 12.77
N ASP A 60 1.98 -3.55 13.62
CA ASP A 60 1.49 -2.50 14.52
C ASP A 60 1.11 -1.23 13.73
N LEU A 61 1.80 -1.01 12.60
CA LEU A 61 1.60 0.14 11.72
C LEU A 61 2.09 -0.18 10.30
N THR A 62 1.24 0.07 9.32
CA THR A 62 1.64 0.11 7.90
C THR A 62 1.89 1.55 7.47
N ILE A 63 3.01 1.80 6.79
CA ILE A 63 3.44 3.13 6.35
C ILE A 63 3.52 3.11 4.83
N GLY A 64 2.98 4.13 4.17
CA GLY A 64 3.14 4.29 2.73
C GLY A 64 2.84 5.70 2.26
N PHE A 65 2.91 5.95 0.96
CA PHE A 65 2.71 7.27 0.38
C PHE A 65 1.45 7.28 -0.49
N ASN A 66 0.44 8.07 -0.11
CA ASN A 66 -0.89 8.05 -0.76
C ASN A 66 -1.58 6.65 -0.68
N ILE A 67 -1.13 5.82 0.26
CA ILE A 67 -1.45 4.41 0.42
C ILE A 67 -2.96 4.18 0.58
N ARG A 68 -3.67 5.08 1.28
CA ARG A 68 -5.13 4.93 1.47
C ARG A 68 -5.92 5.14 0.19
N LYS A 69 -5.39 5.94 -0.74
CA LYS A 69 -6.08 6.37 -1.96
C LYS A 69 -5.61 5.61 -3.20
N PHE A 70 -4.49 4.91 -3.12
CA PHE A 70 -3.92 4.19 -4.24
C PHE A 70 -3.65 2.72 -3.90
N ASP A 71 -2.62 2.44 -3.11
CA ASP A 71 -2.14 1.07 -2.85
C ASP A 71 -3.21 0.17 -2.22
N PHE A 72 -3.89 0.64 -1.17
CA PHE A 72 -4.93 -0.14 -0.50
C PHE A 72 -6.12 -0.40 -1.43
N PRO A 73 -6.63 0.58 -2.19
CA PRO A 73 -7.57 0.32 -3.27
C PRO A 73 -7.08 -0.73 -4.28
N VAL A 74 -5.82 -0.72 -4.72
CA VAL A 74 -5.29 -1.78 -5.61
C VAL A 74 -5.28 -3.14 -4.90
N LEU A 75 -4.71 -3.24 -3.70
CA LEU A 75 -4.62 -4.47 -2.90
C LEU A 75 -5.98 -5.06 -2.54
N SER A 76 -6.98 -4.20 -2.31
CA SER A 76 -8.34 -4.61 -1.94
C SER A 76 -9.10 -5.34 -3.05
N ALA A 77 -8.57 -5.43 -4.27
CA ALA A 77 -9.07 -6.33 -5.31
C ALA A 77 -8.71 -7.80 -5.03
N TYR A 78 -7.69 -8.05 -4.20
CA TYR A 78 -7.14 -9.36 -3.87
C TYR A 78 -7.38 -9.75 -2.41
N TYR A 79 -7.35 -8.77 -1.51
CA TYR A 79 -7.47 -9.03 -0.08
C TYR A 79 -8.92 -9.41 0.30
N PRO A 80 -9.14 -10.54 1.00
CA PRO A 80 -10.49 -11.01 1.36
C PRO A 80 -11.16 -10.19 2.47
N GLY A 81 -10.39 -9.39 3.22
CA GLY A 81 -10.87 -8.59 4.34
C GLY A 81 -11.03 -7.10 4.02
N ASP A 82 -10.98 -6.28 5.06
CA ASP A 82 -11.07 -4.83 4.96
C ASP A 82 -9.75 -4.16 5.38
N LEU A 83 -8.95 -3.75 4.40
CA LEU A 83 -7.66 -3.09 4.64
C LEU A 83 -7.81 -1.74 5.35
N THR A 84 -8.98 -1.10 5.32
CA THR A 84 -9.17 0.21 5.96
C THR A 84 -9.11 0.14 7.49
N LYS A 85 -9.23 -1.07 8.05
CA LYS A 85 -9.12 -1.34 9.49
C LYS A 85 -7.67 -1.47 9.97
N LEU A 86 -6.71 -1.60 9.06
CA LEU A 86 -5.31 -1.68 9.44
C LEU A 86 -4.81 -0.32 9.98
N PRO A 87 -3.98 -0.29 11.03
CA PRO A 87 -3.31 0.92 11.46
C PRO A 87 -2.38 1.40 10.33
N VAL A 88 -2.59 2.64 9.88
CA VAL A 88 -1.88 3.19 8.72
C VAL A 88 -1.41 4.62 8.95
N LEU A 89 -0.15 4.88 8.58
CA LEU A 89 0.41 6.20 8.38
C LEU A 89 0.53 6.46 6.87
N ASP A 90 -0.29 7.38 6.35
CA ASP A 90 -0.16 7.86 4.97
C ASP A 90 0.69 9.14 4.98
N ILE A 91 1.90 9.03 4.44
CA ILE A 91 2.88 10.13 4.43
C ILE A 91 2.31 11.37 3.76
N LEU A 92 1.53 11.21 2.68
CA LEU A 92 1.01 12.35 1.94
C LEU A 92 -0.13 13.05 2.69
N GLU A 93 -0.92 12.30 3.46
CA GLU A 93 -1.89 12.89 4.38
C GLU A 93 -1.19 13.65 5.51
N SER A 94 -0.18 13.06 6.14
CA SER A 94 0.58 13.73 7.21
C SER A 94 1.30 15.00 6.72
N VAL A 95 1.87 14.98 5.51
CA VAL A 95 2.46 16.18 4.89
C VAL A 95 1.40 17.25 4.65
N LYS A 96 0.22 16.86 4.13
CA LYS A 96 -0.89 17.79 3.93
C LYS A 96 -1.37 18.40 5.25
N GLU A 97 -1.48 17.62 6.30
CA GLU A 97 -1.86 18.09 7.65
C GLU A 97 -0.83 19.09 8.19
N SER A 98 0.46 18.83 7.97
CA SER A 98 1.53 19.73 8.43
C SER A 98 1.62 21.03 7.63
N LEU A 99 1.33 21.01 6.33
CA LEU A 99 1.52 22.16 5.43
C LEU A 99 0.23 22.94 5.14
N GLY A 100 -0.94 22.34 5.37
CA GLY A 100 -2.24 22.90 5.05
C GLY A 100 -2.65 22.77 3.58
N PHE A 101 -1.79 22.25 2.71
CA PHE A 101 -2.08 21.98 1.30
C PHE A 101 -1.46 20.66 0.85
N ARG A 102 -2.02 20.06 -0.21
CA ARG A 102 -1.49 18.82 -0.78
C ARG A 102 -0.35 19.14 -1.74
N ILE A 103 0.77 18.42 -1.61
CA ILE A 103 1.85 18.44 -2.58
C ILE A 103 1.48 17.54 -3.76
N GLY A 104 1.66 18.05 -4.97
CA GLY A 104 1.61 17.26 -6.20
C GLY A 104 2.95 16.55 -6.42
N LEU A 105 2.90 15.36 -7.02
CA LEU A 105 4.09 14.79 -7.65
C LEU A 105 4.11 15.35 -9.07
N ASP A 106 5.17 16.09 -9.41
CA ASP A 106 5.46 16.55 -10.77
C ASP A 106 6.23 15.46 -11.55
#